data_AF-A0A0R2T1J7-F1
#
_entry.id   AF-A0A0R2T1J7-F1
#
_cell.length_a   1.000
_cell.length_b   1.000
_cell.length_c   1.000
_cell.angle_alpha   90.00
_cell.angle_beta   90.00
_cell.angle_gamma   90.00
#
_symmetry.space_group_name_H-M   'P 1'
#
loop_
_entity.id
_entity.type
_entity.pdbx_description
1 polymer ?
#
loop_
_entity_poly.entity_id
_entity_poly.type
_entity_poly.pdbx_seq_one_letter_code
_entity_poly.pdbx_strand_id
1 'polypeptide(L)'
;MLKTVDYALLDATFFADGELGNRDMSQIPHPFVVESMALFSVLPTEERDKVWFIHFNHTNPLLDLKSPESLRVIGAGYHIATEGLRLPL
;
A
#
# COMPACT_ATOMS: atom_id res chain seq x y z
N MET A 1 11.80 3.78 -12.29
CA MET A 1 11.41 2.38 -12.11
C MET A 1 9.92 2.17 -12.37
N LEU A 2 9.00 2.93 -11.74
CA LEU A 2 7.55 2.85 -12.07
C LEU A 2 7.25 3.11 -13.56
N LYS A 3 7.96 4.06 -14.18
CA LYS A 3 7.81 4.40 -15.60
C LYS A 3 8.11 3.26 -16.59
N THR A 4 8.77 2.20 -16.15
CA THR A 4 9.27 1.13 -17.03
C THR A 4 8.61 -0.22 -16.76
N VAL A 5 7.56 -0.25 -15.95
CA VAL A 5 6.81 -1.47 -15.59
C VAL A 5 5.32 -1.23 -15.79
N ASP A 6 4.58 -2.32 -16.00
CA ASP A 6 3.11 -2.30 -16.07
C ASP A 6 2.48 -2.49 -14.69
N TYR A 7 3.14 -3.25 -13.81
CA TYR A 7 2.73 -3.45 -12.43
C TYR A 7 3.93 -3.30 -11.48
N ALA A 8 3.69 -2.67 -10.34
CA ALA A 8 4.62 -2.53 -9.25
C ALA A 8 3.99 -3.08 -7.97
N LEU A 9 4.46 -4.24 -7.51
CA LEU A 9 4.00 -4.86 -6.27
C LEU A 9 4.84 -4.33 -5.10
N LEU A 10 4.22 -3.59 -4.19
CA LEU A 10 4.90 -2.89 -3.10
C LEU A 10 4.50 -3.46 -1.73
N ASP A 11 5.46 -3.54 -0.82
CA ASP A 11 5.21 -3.96 0.57
C ASP A 11 4.25 -2.98 1.26
N ALA A 12 3.27 -3.56 1.94
CA ALA A 12 2.29 -2.87 2.76
C ALA A 12 2.09 -3.63 4.07
N THR A 13 3.18 -4.09 4.69
CA THR A 13 3.10 -4.79 5.99
C THR A 13 2.31 -3.94 6.98
N PHE A 14 2.62 -2.65 7.06
CA PHE A 14 1.91 -1.68 7.90
C PHE A 14 1.46 -0.48 7.06
N PHE A 15 0.23 -0.04 7.28
CA PHE A 15 -0.31 1.21 6.78
C PHE A 15 0.38 2.44 7.39
N ALA A 16 0.52 2.47 8.73
CA ALA A 16 1.09 3.60 9.48
C ALA A 16 1.61 3.17 10.87
N ASP A 17 2.27 4.10 11.56
CA ASP A 17 2.67 3.91 12.96
C ASP A 17 1.45 3.73 13.88
N GLY A 18 1.63 2.99 14.98
CA GLY A 18 0.60 2.71 15.98
C GLY A 18 -0.22 1.43 15.76
N GLU A 19 0.05 0.66 14.71
CA GLU A 19 -0.70 -0.59 14.43
C GLU A 19 -0.41 -1.75 15.40
N LEU A 20 0.76 -1.77 16.03
CA LEU A 20 1.16 -2.85 16.93
C LEU A 20 0.96 -2.53 18.42
N GLY A 21 0.17 -1.50 18.75
CA GLY A 21 -0.15 -1.11 20.12
C GLY A 21 1.10 -0.79 20.95
N ASN A 22 1.50 -1.72 21.82
CA ASN A 22 2.62 -1.54 22.76
C ASN A 22 4.00 -1.95 22.19
N ARG A 23 4.08 -2.39 20.93
CA ARG A 23 5.37 -2.75 20.31
C ARG A 23 5.93 -1.53 19.60
N ASP A 24 7.21 -1.27 19.83
CA ASP A 24 7.95 -0.26 19.09
C ASP A 24 8.12 -0.71 17.63
N MET A 25 7.40 -0.03 16.74
CA MET A 25 7.42 -0.32 15.30
C MET A 25 8.75 0.08 14.66
N SER A 26 9.55 0.95 15.27
CA SER A 26 10.90 1.29 14.78
C SER A 26 11.87 0.11 14.78
N GLN A 27 11.58 -0.92 15.59
CA GLN A 27 12.35 -2.15 15.65
C GLN A 27 11.99 -3.13 14.53
N ILE A 28 10.96 -2.84 13.74
CA ILE A 28 10.48 -3.68 12.65
C ILE A 28 10.55 -2.85 11.35
N PRO A 29 11.70 -2.84 10.65
CA PRO A 29 11.93 -1.92 9.54
C PRO A 29 11.11 -2.33 8.31
N HIS A 30 9.89 -1.82 8.23
CA HIS A 30 9.05 -1.86 7.03
C HIS A 30 8.64 -0.45 6.64
N PRO A 31 8.63 -0.12 5.34
CA PRO A 31 8.07 1.15 4.88
C PRO A 31 6.57 1.17 5.15
N PHE A 32 6.07 2.31 5.63
CA PHE A 32 4.63 2.48 5.78
C PHE A 32 3.96 2.75 4.42
N VAL A 33 2.72 2.29 4.26
CA VAL A 33 1.91 2.66 3.07
C VAL A 33 1.82 4.18 2.95
N VAL A 34 1.59 4.90 4.05
CA VAL A 34 1.49 6.36 4.02
C VAL A 34 2.78 7.04 3.53
N GLU A 35 3.95 6.47 3.80
CA GLU A 35 5.24 6.98 3.31
C GLU A 35 5.39 6.73 1.82
N SER A 36 5.04 5.53 1.35
CA SER A 36 5.03 5.19 -0.07
C SER A 36 4.08 6.11 -0.85
N MET A 37 2.86 6.33 -0.33
CA MET A 37 1.89 7.23 -0.92
C MET A 37 2.39 8.68 -0.97
N ALA A 38 3.07 9.15 0.09
CA ALA A 38 3.65 10.49 0.12
C ALA A 38 4.76 10.64 -0.93
N LEU A 39 5.64 9.64 -1.04
CA LEU A 39 6.72 9.61 -2.03
C LEU A 39 6.20 9.67 -3.48
N PHE A 40 5.11 8.97 -3.78
CA PHE A 40 4.52 8.90 -5.12
C PHE A 40 3.43 9.95 -5.39
N SER A 41 3.09 10.78 -4.41
CA SER A 41 2.05 11.81 -4.54
C SER A 41 2.28 12.80 -5.69
N VAL A 42 3.54 13.04 -6.05
CA VAL A 42 3.96 13.93 -7.14
C VAL A 42 3.82 13.29 -8.53
N LEU A 43 3.62 11.98 -8.60
CA LEU A 43 3.49 11.26 -9.86
C LEU A 43 2.08 11.45 -10.44
N PRO A 44 1.93 11.42 -11.78
CA PRO A 44 0.61 11.40 -12.39
C PRO A 44 -0.15 10.13 -11.98
N THR A 45 -1.48 10.19 -11.99
CA THR A 45 -2.33 9.05 -11.60
C THR A 45 -2.02 7.79 -12.42
N GLU A 46 -1.68 7.91 -13.70
CA GLU A 46 -1.29 6.80 -14.58
C GLU A 46 -0.07 6.01 -14.06
N GLU A 47 0.86 6.66 -13.35
CA GLU A 47 2.01 5.99 -12.75
C GLU A 47 1.67 5.40 -11.38
N ARG A 48 0.75 6.01 -10.64
CA ARG A 48 0.26 5.48 -9.37
C ARG A 48 -0.64 4.25 -9.55
N ASP A 49 -1.41 4.22 -10.63
CA ASP A 49 -2.33 3.14 -10.99
C ASP A 49 -1.61 1.80 -11.23
N LYS A 50 -0.30 1.84 -11.46
CA LYS A 50 0.53 0.64 -11.61
C LYS A 50 0.88 0.00 -10.26
N VAL A 51 0.71 0.71 -9.16
CA VAL A 51 1.15 0.28 -7.82
C VAL A 51 0.05 -0.54 -7.15
N TRP A 52 0.43 -1.75 -6.75
CA TRP A 52 -0.39 -2.69 -6.00
C TRP A 52 0.27 -2.99 -4.66
N PHE A 53 -0.36 -2.57 -3.57
CA PHE A 53 0.08 -2.89 -2.23
C PHE A 53 -0.20 -4.37 -1.92
N ILE A 54 0.79 -5.07 -1.37
CA ILE A 54 0.77 -6.51 -1.03
C ILE A 54 1.41 -6.77 0.35
N HIS A 55 1.37 -8.03 0.81
CA HIS A 55 2.06 -8.48 2.03
C HIS A 55 1.60 -7.76 3.30
N PHE A 56 0.30 -7.81 3.58
CA PHE A 56 -0.30 -7.13 4.71
C PHE A 56 -0.10 -7.88 6.03
N ASN A 57 0.24 -7.16 7.10
CA ASN A 57 0.04 -7.69 8.45
C ASN A 57 -1.46 -7.75 8.77
N HIS A 58 -1.85 -8.68 9.65
CA HIS A 58 -3.24 -8.85 10.08
C HIS A 58 -3.85 -7.62 10.78
N THR A 59 -3.03 -6.67 11.24
CA THR A 59 -3.48 -5.39 11.80
C THR A 59 -3.77 -4.32 10.75
N ASN A 60 -3.35 -4.54 9.50
CA ASN A 60 -3.37 -3.51 8.49
C ASN A 60 -4.83 -3.17 8.11
N PRO A 61 -5.25 -1.89 8.23
CA PRO A 61 -6.62 -1.47 7.93
C PRO A 61 -7.01 -1.65 6.46
N LEU A 62 -6.03 -1.87 5.57
CA LEU A 62 -6.27 -2.17 4.15
C LEU A 62 -6.90 -3.55 3.92
N LEU A 63 -6.92 -4.42 4.93
CA LEU A 63 -7.62 -5.70 4.89
C LEU A 63 -9.15 -5.52 4.83
N ASP A 64 -9.68 -4.41 5.33
CA ASP A 64 -11.08 -4.02 5.12
C ASP A 64 -11.16 -2.98 4.00
N LEU A 65 -11.63 -3.39 2.82
CA LEU A 65 -11.76 -2.50 1.65
C LEU A 65 -12.76 -1.35 1.86
N LYS A 66 -13.56 -1.37 2.93
CA LYS A 66 -14.48 -0.28 3.30
C LYS A 66 -13.89 0.66 4.34
N SER A 67 -12.70 0.39 4.86
CA SER A 67 -12.04 1.25 5.85
C SER A 67 -11.72 2.62 5.24
N PRO A 68 -11.70 3.70 6.05
CA PRO A 68 -11.26 5.02 5.61
C PRO A 68 -9.87 4.99 4.94
N GLU A 69 -8.98 4.14 5.44
CA GLU A 69 -7.62 3.93 4.92
C GLU A 69 -7.64 3.30 3.52
N SER A 70 -8.45 2.25 3.32
CA SER A 70 -8.63 1.63 2.00
C SER A 70 -9.19 2.62 0.99
N LEU A 71 -10.23 3.36 1.37
CA LEU A 71 -10.84 4.37 0.51
C LEU A 71 -9.86 5.50 0.17
N ARG A 72 -8.97 5.87 1.10
CA ARG A 72 -7.90 6.84 0.85
C ARG A 72 -6.86 6.31 -0.15
N VAL A 73 -6.44 5.05 -0.02
CA VAL A 73 -5.49 4.41 -0.95
C VAL A 73 -6.07 4.35 -2.36
N ILE A 74 -7.28 3.83 -2.49
CA ILE A 74 -7.99 3.72 -3.77
C ILE A 74 -8.24 5.10 -4.37
N GLY A 75 -8.72 6.06 -3.57
CA GLY A 75 -8.98 7.43 -4.00
C GLY A 75 -7.73 8.19 -4.45
N ALA A 76 -6.54 7.80 -3.98
CA ALA A 76 -5.28 8.37 -4.44
C ALA A 76 -4.73 7.70 -5.73
N GLY A 77 -5.44 6.70 -6.26
CA GLY A 77 -5.10 6.02 -7.52
C GLY A 77 -4.12 4.86 -7.36
N TYR A 78 -4.11 4.20 -6.20
CA TYR A 78 -3.34 2.98 -5.95
C TYR A 78 -4.28 1.78 -5.80
N HIS A 79 -3.74 0.56 -5.92
CA HIS A 79 -4.50 -0.67 -5.73
C HIS A 79 -4.12 -1.41 -4.45
N ILE A 80 -5.09 -2.12 -3.88
CA ILE A 80 -4.92 -3.01 -2.72
C ILE A 80 -5.11 -4.43 -3.23
N ALA A 81 -4.07 -5.26 -3.14
CA ALA A 81 -4.20 -6.65 -3.55
C ALA A 81 -5.05 -7.45 -2.56
N THR A 82 -5.86 -8.36 -3.07
CA THR A 82 -6.61 -9.33 -2.27
C THR A 82 -6.21 -10.75 -2.63
N GLU A 83 -6.54 -11.69 -1.75
CA GLU A 83 -6.35 -13.11 -2.06
C GLU A 83 -7.05 -13.47 -3.38
N GLY A 84 -6.36 -14.25 -4.21
CA GLY A 84 -6.85 -14.65 -5.53
C GLY A 84 -6.68 -13.61 -6.64
N LEU A 85 -6.08 -12.45 -6.37
CA LEU A 85 -5.71 -11.47 -7.40
C LEU A 85 -4.89 -12.14 -8.52
N ARG A 86 -5.30 -11.90 -9.77
CA ARG A 86 -4.56 -12.31 -10.97
C ARG A 86 -4.34 -11.08 -11.84
N LEU A 87 -3.08 -10.72 -12.05
CA LEU A 87 -2.69 -9.64 -12.94
C LEU A 87 -2.35 -10.23 -14.31
N PRO A 88 -3.01 -9.80 -15.39
CA PRO A 88 -2.68 -10.25 -16.75
C PRO A 88 -1.34 -9.64 -17.17
N LEU A 89 -0.50 -10.46 -17.83
CA LEU A 89 0.78 -10.08 -18.42
C LEU A 89 0.72 -10.22 -19.94
#